data_AF-A0A2V9KFS6-F1
#
_entry.id   AF-A0A2V9KFS6-F1
#
_cell.length_a   1.000
_cell.length_b   1.000
_cell.length_c   1.000
_cell.angle_alpha   90.00
_cell.angle_beta   90.00
_cell.angle_gamma   90.00
#
_symmetry.space_group_name_H-M   'P 1'
#
loop_
_entity.id
_entity.type
_entity.pdbx_description
1 polymer ?
#
loop_
_entity_poly.entity_id
_entity_poly.type
_entity_poly.pdbx_seq_one_letter_code
_entity_poly.pdbx_strand_id
1 'polypeptide(L)'
;MNRWRDWWGQSERDLKHAGHALDDGDFEWAAFAAQQSAEKAVKAFILALGGEPWGHSITGLLEALPGSVSPPAEVIETANRLDKHYIPTRYPNGFSEGYPGKFYTRGEAEGAIADGRKVLEFCRRHLPG
;
A
#
# COMPACT_ATOMS: atom_id res chain seq x y z
N MET A 1 -11.92 -7.57 -20.99
CA MET A 1 -10.61 -7.67 -20.32
C MET A 1 -10.43 -6.39 -19.52
N ASN A 2 -10.39 -6.43 -18.20
CA ASN A 2 -10.15 -5.23 -17.40
C ASN A 2 -8.63 -4.98 -17.26
N ARG A 3 -8.25 -3.88 -16.60
CA ARG A 3 -6.87 -3.39 -16.53
C ARG A 3 -6.08 -3.91 -15.32
N TRP A 4 -6.45 -5.04 -14.72
CA TRP A 4 -5.82 -5.52 -13.48
C TRP A 4 -4.28 -5.66 -13.59
N ARG A 5 -3.76 -6.07 -14.75
CA ARG A 5 -2.32 -6.18 -15.01
C ARG A 5 -1.60 -4.84 -14.96
N ASP A 6 -2.25 -3.77 -15.42
CA ASP A 6 -1.66 -2.42 -15.36
C ASP A 6 -1.57 -1.94 -13.91
N TRP A 7 -2.60 -2.20 -13.11
CA TRP A 7 -2.62 -1.89 -11.68
C TRP A 7 -1.53 -2.67 -10.92
N TRP A 8 -1.35 -3.95 -11.24
CA TRP A 8 -0.28 -4.76 -10.69
C TRP A 8 1.10 -4.27 -11.11
N GLY A 9 1.32 -3.97 -12.39
CA GLY A 9 2.59 -3.41 -12.86
C GLY A 9 2.92 -2.08 -12.16
N GLN A 10 1.92 -1.24 -11.88
CA GLN A 10 2.13 -0.02 -11.13
C GLN A 10 2.44 -0.27 -9.65
N SER A 11 1.80 -1.26 -9.00
CA SER A 11 2.12 -1.57 -7.59
C SER A 11 3.58 -2.01 -7.42
N GLU A 12 4.11 -2.80 -8.37
CA GLU A 12 5.52 -3.20 -8.36
C GLU A 12 6.47 -2.01 -8.54
N ARG A 13 6.10 -1.08 -9.43
CA ARG A 13 6.86 0.17 -9.65
C ARG A 13 6.84 1.07 -8.40
N ASP A 14 5.70 1.16 -7.72
CA ASP A 14 5.57 1.95 -6.50
C ASP A 14 6.41 1.36 -5.36
N LEU A 15 6.44 0.04 -5.20
CA LEU A 15 7.28 -0.61 -4.20
C LEU A 15 8.77 -0.38 -4.49
N LYS A 16 9.15 -0.43 -5.78
CA LYS A 16 10.52 -0.10 -6.20
C LYS A 16 10.86 1.36 -5.87
N HIS A 17 9.92 2.28 -6.13
CA HIS A 17 10.11 3.69 -5.81
C HIS A 17 10.24 3.92 -4.30
N ALA A 18 9.49 3.19 -3.47
CA ALA A 18 9.64 3.25 -2.02
C ALA A 18 11.08 2.91 -1.57
N GLY A 19 11.71 1.94 -2.22
CA GLY A 19 13.12 1.62 -2.00
C GLY A 19 14.07 2.75 -2.38
N HIS A 20 13.87 3.39 -3.54
CA HIS A 20 14.70 4.53 -3.95
C HIS A 20 14.55 5.72 -2.98
N ALA A 21 13.32 6.04 -2.57
CA ALA A 21 13.06 7.11 -1.61
C ALA A 21 13.70 6.83 -0.24
N LEU A 22 13.72 5.56 0.19
CA LEU A 22 14.44 5.16 1.41
C LEU A 22 15.95 5.41 1.29
N ASP A 23 16.54 5.09 0.15
CA ASP A 23 17.97 5.27 -0.10
C ASP A 23 18.35 6.76 -0.16
N ASP A 24 17.46 7.60 -0.72
CA ASP A 24 17.65 9.05 -0.83
C ASP A 24 17.35 9.81 0.48
N GLY A 25 16.77 9.14 1.49
CA GLY A 25 16.45 9.73 2.78
C GLY A 25 15.06 10.39 2.87
N ASP A 26 14.25 10.26 1.82
CA ASP A 26 12.88 10.76 1.74
C ASP A 26 11.90 9.78 2.41
N PHE A 27 12.02 9.62 3.73
CA PHE A 27 11.34 8.56 4.49
C PHE A 27 9.82 8.63 4.45
N GLU A 28 9.24 9.83 4.42
CA GLU A 28 7.80 10.04 4.25
C GLU A 28 7.32 9.60 2.87
N TRP A 29 8.14 9.84 1.83
CA TRP A 29 7.84 9.41 0.47
C TRP A 29 7.99 7.91 0.32
N ALA A 30 8.97 7.30 0.99
CA ALA A 30 9.12 5.85 1.05
C ALA A 30 7.87 5.20 1.67
N ALA A 31 7.39 5.72 2.80
CA ALA A 31 6.18 5.22 3.45
C ALA A 31 4.91 5.44 2.60
N PHE A 32 4.78 6.60 1.95
CA PHE A 32 3.67 6.88 1.04
C PHE A 32 3.67 5.93 -0.17
N ALA A 33 4.82 5.75 -0.82
CA ALA A 33 4.96 4.87 -1.97
C ALA A 33 4.68 3.40 -1.61
N ALA A 34 5.05 2.96 -0.39
CA ALA A 34 4.70 1.64 0.10
C ALA A 34 3.19 1.45 0.30
N GLN A 35 2.50 2.45 0.87
CA GLN A 35 1.03 2.45 0.97
C GLN A 35 0.39 2.42 -0.42
N GLN A 36 0.86 3.25 -1.36
CA GLN A 36 0.36 3.30 -2.73
C GLN A 36 0.55 1.98 -3.48
N SER A 37 1.68 1.32 -3.27
CA SER A 37 1.95 0.00 -3.80
C SER A 37 0.91 -1.02 -3.32
N ALA A 38 0.69 -1.10 -2.01
CA ALA A 38 -0.29 -2.01 -1.43
C ALA A 38 -1.72 -1.71 -1.90
N GLU A 39 -2.12 -0.43 -1.94
CA GLU A 39 -3.44 -0.01 -2.46
C GLU A 39 -3.64 -0.53 -3.89
N LYS A 40 -2.69 -0.25 -4.79
CA LYS A 40 -2.81 -0.67 -6.19
C LYS A 40 -2.77 -2.18 -6.37
N ALA A 41 -2.03 -2.90 -5.54
CA ALA A 41 -2.00 -4.36 -5.54
C ALA A 41 -3.38 -4.95 -5.17
N VAL A 42 -4.02 -4.44 -4.13
CA VAL A 42 -5.36 -4.90 -3.73
C VAL A 42 -6.40 -4.51 -4.78
N LYS A 43 -6.29 -3.32 -5.39
CA LYS A 43 -7.15 -2.93 -6.51
C LYS A 43 -6.99 -3.85 -7.72
N ALA A 44 -5.76 -4.23 -8.06
CA ALA A 44 -5.49 -5.23 -9.09
C ALA A 44 -6.17 -6.56 -8.75
N PHE A 45 -6.09 -7.00 -7.50
CA PHE A 45 -6.72 -8.23 -7.05
C PHE A 45 -8.26 -8.19 -7.17
N ILE A 46 -8.91 -7.12 -6.69
CA ILE A 46 -10.36 -6.93 -6.84
C ILE A 46 -10.77 -6.95 -8.32
N LEU A 47 -10.03 -6.25 -9.18
CA LEU A 47 -10.28 -6.28 -10.62
C LEU A 47 -10.11 -7.70 -11.19
N ALA A 48 -9.09 -8.45 -10.80
CA ALA A 48 -8.90 -9.82 -11.28
C ALA A 48 -10.05 -10.75 -10.89
N LEU A 49 -10.72 -10.48 -9.77
CA LEU A 49 -11.95 -11.17 -9.34
C LEU A 49 -13.22 -10.67 -10.05
N GLY A 50 -13.12 -9.66 -10.92
CA GLY A 50 -14.25 -9.05 -11.62
C GLY A 50 -14.99 -7.98 -10.82
N GLY A 51 -14.45 -7.55 -9.67
CA GLY A 51 -15.02 -6.47 -8.86
C GLY A 51 -14.59 -5.08 -9.34
N GLU A 52 -15.17 -4.06 -8.71
CA GLU A 52 -14.84 -2.64 -8.93
C GLU A 52 -14.23 -2.03 -7.66
N PRO A 53 -12.92 -1.76 -7.63
CA PRO A 53 -12.29 -1.20 -6.45
C PRO A 53 -12.64 0.29 -6.26
N TRP A 54 -12.97 0.69 -5.04
CA TRP A 54 -13.27 2.09 -4.70
C TRP A 54 -12.62 2.54 -3.39
N GLY A 55 -12.17 3.80 -3.33
CA GLY A 55 -11.51 4.38 -2.17
C GLY A 55 -9.99 4.14 -2.12
N HIS A 56 -9.39 4.46 -0.96
CA HIS A 56 -7.93 4.44 -0.72
C HIS A 56 -7.51 3.62 0.50
N SER A 57 -8.45 3.24 1.36
CA SER A 57 -8.12 2.37 2.51
C SER A 57 -7.85 0.96 2.00
N ILE A 58 -6.62 0.51 2.17
CA ILE A 58 -6.19 -0.86 1.88
C ILE A 58 -6.99 -1.83 2.75
N THR A 59 -7.22 -1.47 4.02
CA THR A 59 -8.03 -2.26 4.95
C THR A 59 -9.44 -2.44 4.42
N GLY A 60 -10.13 -1.34 4.07
CA GLY A 60 -11.48 -1.39 3.52
C GLY A 60 -11.56 -2.14 2.18
N LEU A 61 -10.53 -2.02 1.32
CA LEU A 61 -10.46 -2.79 0.08
C LEU A 61 -10.32 -4.29 0.34
N LEU A 62 -9.50 -4.69 1.32
CA LEU A 62 -9.32 -6.10 1.70
C LEU A 62 -10.58 -6.68 2.36
N GLU A 63 -11.26 -5.90 3.21
CA GLU A 63 -12.51 -6.30 3.85
C GLU A 63 -13.67 -6.42 2.85
N ALA A 64 -13.61 -5.69 1.73
CA ALA A 64 -14.58 -5.77 0.64
C ALA A 64 -14.37 -6.97 -0.30
N LEU A 65 -13.32 -7.77 -0.11
CA LEU A 65 -13.11 -8.99 -0.89
C LEU A 65 -14.26 -9.99 -0.66
N PRO A 66 -14.61 -10.80 -1.68
CA PRO A 66 -15.67 -11.80 -1.54
C PRO A 66 -15.26 -12.84 -0.49
N GLY A 67 -16.22 -13.36 0.28
CA GLY A 67 -15.96 -14.30 1.38
C GLY A 67 -15.24 -15.60 1.00
N SER A 68 -15.15 -15.95 -0.28
CA SER A 68 -14.29 -17.02 -0.79
C SER A 68 -12.79 -16.73 -0.65
N VAL A 69 -12.43 -15.48 -0.42
CA VAL A 69 -11.07 -14.99 -0.16
C VAL A 69 -11.08 -14.31 1.20
N SER A 70 -10.48 -14.96 2.19
CA SER A 70 -10.34 -14.38 3.52
C SER A 70 -8.88 -13.96 3.73
N PRO A 71 -8.58 -12.65 3.75
CA PRO A 71 -7.24 -12.19 4.10
C PRO A 71 -6.89 -12.64 5.53
N PRO A 72 -5.69 -13.18 5.77
CA PRO A 72 -5.24 -13.46 7.12
C PRO A 72 -5.27 -12.20 7.99
N ALA A 73 -5.55 -12.35 9.29
CA ALA A 73 -5.60 -11.23 10.23
C ALA A 73 -4.32 -10.37 10.18
N GLU A 74 -3.15 -11.01 10.03
CA GLU A 74 -1.86 -10.29 9.88
C GLU A 74 -1.84 -9.37 8.64
N VAL A 75 -2.47 -9.75 7.53
CA VAL A 75 -2.55 -8.92 6.32
C VAL A 75 -3.45 -7.70 6.56
N ILE A 76 -4.55 -7.89 7.29
CA ILE A 76 -5.46 -6.79 7.70
C ILE A 76 -4.75 -5.83 8.66
N GLU A 77 -4.02 -6.33 9.65
CA GLU A 77 -3.22 -5.49 10.56
C GLU A 77 -2.13 -4.72 9.81
N THR A 78 -1.51 -5.36 8.82
CA THR A 78 -0.52 -4.74 7.93
C THR A 78 -1.13 -3.61 7.10
N ALA A 79 -2.30 -3.84 6.51
CA ALA A 79 -3.03 -2.82 5.77
C ALA A 79 -3.42 -1.63 6.67
N ASN A 80 -3.85 -1.89 7.91
CA ASN A 80 -4.18 -0.85 8.89
C ASN A 80 -2.97 0.03 9.24
N ARG A 81 -1.75 -0.55 9.31
CA ARG A 81 -0.54 0.25 9.51
C ARG A 81 -0.26 1.12 8.29
N LEU A 82 -0.34 0.57 7.09
CA LEU A 82 -0.12 1.30 5.84
C LEU A 82 -1.11 2.43 5.61
N ASP A 83 -2.40 2.26 5.94
CA ASP A 83 -3.43 3.27 5.77
C ASP A 83 -3.12 4.58 6.52
N LYS A 84 -2.36 4.50 7.62
CA LYS A 84 -1.88 5.67 8.38
C LYS A 84 -0.86 6.51 7.61
N HIS A 85 -0.29 5.99 6.53
CA HIS A 85 0.67 6.72 5.69
C HIS A 85 0.02 7.39 4.48
N TYR A 86 -1.30 7.26 4.26
CA TYR A 86 -1.94 7.81 3.04
C TYR A 86 -1.98 9.35 3.03
N ILE A 87 -2.42 9.97 4.13
CA ILE A 87 -2.58 11.44 4.25
C ILE A 87 -1.39 12.09 4.98
N PRO A 88 -0.96 11.60 6.16
CA PRO A 88 0.04 12.29 6.98
C PRO A 88 1.41 12.45 6.32
N THR A 89 1.79 11.56 5.40
CA THR A 89 3.05 11.67 4.63
C THR A 89 3.12 12.89 3.73
N ARG A 90 1.98 13.51 3.40
CA ARG A 90 1.90 14.59 2.39
C ARG A 90 1.39 15.92 2.93
N TYR A 91 0.58 15.90 3.98
CA TYR A 91 -0.11 17.09 4.47
C TYR A 91 0.37 17.49 5.87
N PRO A 92 0.97 18.69 6.02
CA PRO A 92 1.39 19.22 7.32
C PRO A 92 0.26 19.30 8.36
N ASN A 93 -1.00 19.44 7.91
CA ASN A 93 -2.18 19.49 8.76
C ASN A 93 -2.36 18.24 9.65
N GLY A 94 -1.66 17.15 9.36
CA GLY A 94 -1.59 15.97 10.22
C GLY A 94 -0.69 16.11 11.45
N PHE A 95 0.03 17.23 11.59
CA PHE A 95 0.99 17.49 12.66
C PHE A 95 0.69 18.83 13.34
N SER A 96 1.12 18.99 14.60
CA SER A 96 0.95 20.24 15.35
C SER A 96 1.82 21.38 14.82
N GLU A 97 2.95 21.07 14.17
CA GLU A 97 3.88 22.01 13.55
C GLU A 97 4.75 21.29 12.50
N GLY A 98 5.54 22.03 11.72
CA GLY A 98 6.52 21.44 10.79
C GLY A 98 5.95 20.88 9.48
N TYR A 99 6.65 19.90 8.90
CA TYR A 99 6.28 19.23 7.64
C TYR A 99 6.58 17.72 7.73
N PRO A 100 5.90 16.85 6.96
CA PRO A 100 5.96 15.40 7.11
C PRO A 100 7.38 14.80 7.13
N GLY A 101 8.27 15.23 6.22
CA GLY A 101 9.66 14.76 6.15
C GLY A 101 10.52 15.04 7.40
N LYS A 102 10.07 15.86 8.36
CA LYS A 102 10.74 16.00 9.67
C LYS A 102 10.39 14.89 10.66
N PHE A 103 9.26 14.21 10.46
CA PHE A 103 8.68 13.30 11.45
C PHE A 103 8.89 11.84 11.09
N TYR A 104 9.03 11.53 9.81
CA TYR A 104 9.29 10.17 9.36
C TYR A 104 10.75 9.81 9.55
N THR A 105 10.97 8.64 10.14
CA THR A 105 12.29 8.05 10.36
C THR A 105 12.57 6.94 9.36
N ARG A 106 13.85 6.59 9.22
CA ARG A 106 14.28 5.42 8.44
C ARG A 106 13.55 4.14 8.86
N GLY A 107 13.40 3.90 10.16
CA GLY A 107 12.73 2.71 10.68
C GLY A 107 11.25 2.64 10.30
N GLU A 108 10.55 3.77 10.29
CA GLU A 108 9.16 3.84 9.82
C GLU A 108 9.05 3.56 8.31
N ALA A 109 9.97 4.12 7.52
CA ALA A 109 10.03 3.85 6.08
C ALA A 109 10.34 2.37 5.77
N GLU A 110 11.32 1.77 6.45
CA GLU A 110 11.65 0.35 6.33
C GLU A 110 10.46 -0.54 6.73
N GLY A 111 9.78 -0.20 7.83
CA GLY A 111 8.57 -0.88 8.28
C GLY A 111 7.45 -0.80 7.26
N ALA A 112 7.18 0.39 6.71
CA ALA A 112 6.17 0.57 5.68
C ALA A 112 6.48 -0.23 4.40
N ILE A 113 7.74 -0.26 3.95
CA ILE A 113 8.16 -1.06 2.79
C ILE A 113 7.96 -2.56 3.05
N ALA A 114 8.32 -3.05 4.25
CA ALA A 114 8.11 -4.45 4.63
C ALA A 114 6.61 -4.80 4.63
N ASP A 115 5.78 -3.92 5.17
CA ASP A 115 4.33 -4.06 5.17
C ASP A 115 3.75 -4.06 3.74
N GLY A 116 4.21 -3.15 2.88
CA GLY A 116 3.82 -3.10 1.46
C GLY A 116 4.18 -4.40 0.73
N ARG A 117 5.37 -4.97 0.97
CA ARG A 117 5.78 -6.28 0.42
C ARG A 117 4.84 -7.40 0.84
N LYS A 118 4.44 -7.45 2.11
CA LYS A 118 3.52 -8.49 2.62
C LYS A 118 2.17 -8.43 1.91
N VAL A 119 1.61 -7.24 1.72
CA VAL A 119 0.32 -7.09 1.00
C VAL A 119 0.44 -7.47 -0.47
N LEU A 120 1.54 -7.09 -1.14
CA LEU A 120 1.82 -7.50 -2.52
C LEU A 120 1.91 -9.02 -2.65
N GLU A 121 2.65 -9.67 -1.75
CA GLU A 121 2.79 -11.13 -1.76
C GLU A 121 1.44 -11.83 -1.58
N PHE A 122 0.61 -11.34 -0.66
CA PHE A 122 -0.75 -11.83 -0.49
C PHE A 122 -1.55 -11.73 -1.81
N CYS A 123 -1.56 -10.57 -2.47
CA CYS A 123 -2.28 -10.38 -3.72
C CYS A 123 -1.72 -11.27 -4.83
N ARG A 124 -0.39 -11.34 -4.99
CA ARG A 124 0.29 -12.15 -6.02
C ARG A 124 -0.11 -13.62 -5.99
N ARG A 125 -0.29 -14.19 -4.80
CA ARG A 125 -0.68 -15.61 -4.64
C ARG A 125 -2.10 -15.92 -5.14
N HIS A 126 -2.94 -14.89 -5.29
CA HIS A 126 -4.34 -15.03 -5.73
C HIS A 126 -4.60 -14.47 -7.12
N LEU A 127 -3.64 -13.72 -7.69
CA LEU A 127 -3.74 -13.23 -9.06
C LEU A 127 -3.56 -14.38 -10.06
N PRO A 128 -4.31 -14.37 -11.18
CA PRO A 128 -4.10 -15.33 -12.26
C PRO A 128 -2.73 -15.14 -12.92
N GLY A 129 -2.16 -16.23 -13.44
CA GLY A 129 -0.90 -16.23 -14.19
C GLY A 129 -0.91 -15.40 -15.47
#